data_AF-A0A345CUB3-F1
#
_entry.id   AF-A0A345CUB3-F1
#
_cell.length_a   1.000
_cell.length_b   1.000
_cell.length_c   1.000
_cell.angle_alpha   90.00
_cell.angle_beta   90.00
_cell.angle_gamma   90.00
#
_symmetry.space_group_name_H-M   'P 1'
#
loop_
_entity.id
_entity.type
_entity.pdbx_description
1 polymer ?
#
loop_
_entity_poly.entity_id
_entity_poly.type
_entity_poly.pdbx_seq_one_letter_code
_entity_poly.pdbx_strand_id
1 'polypeptide(L)' 'MKQKPAKCGTDEFGYLVSTDEFRFQPPGKLYCFYCSCPMVLVRVQGNREAHFLHDIAMLVSGDIVCPNIERV' A
#
# COMPACT_ATOMS: atom_id res chain seq x y z
N MET A 1 -0.25 8.63 12.45
CA MET A 1 0.89 7.95 11.79
C MET A 1 1.09 8.58 10.42
N LYS A 2 2.32 8.96 10.09
CA LYS A 2 2.64 9.49 8.77
C LYS A 2 3.11 8.32 7.89
N GLN A 3 2.57 8.22 6.69
CA GLN A 3 2.86 7.12 5.77
C GLN A 3 3.73 7.61 4.62
N LYS A 4 4.59 6.73 4.10
CA LYS A 4 5.31 6.96 2.84
C LYS A 4 4.60 6.23 1.70
N PRO A 5 4.42 6.88 0.53
CA PRO A 5 3.86 6.23 -0.64
C PRO A 5 4.79 5.12 -1.14
N ALA A 6 4.23 3.95 -1.44
CA ALA A 6 4.94 2.84 -2.05
C ALA A 6 4.54 2.67 -3.52
N LYS A 7 5.49 2.32 -4.39
CA LYS A 7 5.23 2.00 -5.81
C LYS A 7 4.89 0.54 -6.05
N CYS A 8 5.19 -0.32 -5.08
CA CYS A 8 4.96 -1.75 -5.16
C CYS A 8 4.34 -2.28 -3.87
N GLY A 9 3.65 -3.40 -4.00
CA GLY A 9 3.07 -4.18 -2.91
C GLY A 9 2.97 -5.64 -3.34
N THR A 10 2.27 -6.45 -2.56
CA THR A 10 1.95 -7.82 -2.93
C THR A 10 0.43 -8.00 -3.03
N ASP A 11 -0.02 -8.82 -3.96
CA ASP A 11 -1.42 -9.25 -4.00
C ASP A 11 -1.73 -10.32 -2.92
N GLU A 12 -2.96 -10.80 -2.89
CA GLU A 12 -3.42 -11.83 -1.95
C GLU A 12 -2.79 -13.22 -2.14
N PHE A 13 -2.14 -13.45 -3.28
CA PHE A 13 -1.41 -14.69 -3.58
C PHE A 13 0.09 -14.56 -3.28
N GLY A 14 0.55 -13.38 -2.88
CA GLY A 14 1.94 -13.10 -2.56
C GLY A 14 2.80 -12.70 -3.77
N TYR A 15 2.19 -12.41 -4.93
CA TYR A 15 2.93 -11.91 -6.09
C TYR A 15 3.21 -10.42 -5.93
N LEU A 16 4.42 -10.00 -6.30
CA LEU A 16 4.79 -8.59 -6.33
C LEU A 16 4.04 -7.90 -7.47
N VAL A 17 3.43 -6.76 -7.17
CA VAL A 17 2.68 -5.93 -8.13
C VAL A 17 3.14 -4.48 -8.07
N SER A 18 3.24 -3.83 -9.23
CA SER A 18 3.51 -2.40 -9.37
C SER A 18 2.23 -1.59 -9.54
N THR A 19 2.25 -0.32 -9.13
CA THR A 19 1.14 0.61 -9.38
C THR A 19 0.91 0.87 -10.86
N ASP A 20 1.95 0.72 -11.70
CA ASP A 20 1.87 0.91 -13.15
C ASP A 20 1.02 -0.16 -13.86
N GLU A 21 0.85 -1.31 -13.23
CA GLU A 21 0.02 -2.41 -13.74
C GLU A 21 -1.48 -2.12 -13.56
N PHE A 22 -1.83 -1.18 -12.69
CA PHE A 22 -3.21 -0.89 -12.31
C PHE A 22 -3.73 0.39 -12.95
N ARG A 23 -4.45 0.25 -14.06
CA ARG A 23 -5.31 1.33 -14.59
C ARG A 23 -6.55 1.56 -13.71
N PHE A 24 -7.04 0.50 -13.06
CA PHE A 24 -8.22 0.49 -12.21
C PHE A 24 -7.90 0.00 -10.79
N GLN A 25 -8.83 0.17 -9.85
CA GLN A 25 -8.66 -0.47 -8.54
C GLN A 25 -8.56 -1.99 -8.73
N PRO A 26 -7.57 -2.65 -8.10
CA PRO A 26 -7.50 -4.09 -8.14
C PRO A 26 -8.75 -4.70 -7.50
N PRO A 27 -9.27 -5.81 -8.06
CA PRO A 27 -10.42 -6.51 -7.47
C PRO A 27 -10.06 -7.25 -6.17
N GLY A 28 -8.76 -7.55 -5.95
CA GLY A 28 -8.25 -8.27 -4.79
C GLY A 28 -7.64 -7.37 -3.71
N LYS A 29 -7.18 -8.00 -2.63
CA LYS A 29 -6.48 -7.31 -1.53
C LYS A 29 -5.02 -7.06 -1.90
N LEU A 30 -4.49 -5.95 -1.41
CA LEU A 30 -3.09 -5.59 -1.53
C LEU A 30 -2.46 -5.53 -0.15
N TYR A 31 -1.17 -5.83 -0.09
CA TYR A 31 -0.41 -5.88 1.14
C TYR A 31 0.96 -5.22 0.97
N CYS A 32 1.48 -4.68 2.06
CA CYS A 32 2.83 -4.14 2.06
C CYS A 32 3.84 -5.27 2.09
N PHE A 33 4.81 -5.24 1.18
CA PHE A 33 5.89 -6.22 1.12
C PHE A 33 6.67 -6.35 2.45
N TYR A 34 6.81 -5.27 3.22
CA TYR A 34 7.65 -5.25 4.42
C TYR A 34 6.96 -5.70 5.70
N CYS A 35 5.64 -5.50 5.82
CA CYS A 35 4.91 -5.78 7.06
C CYS A 35 3.65 -6.62 6.86
N SER A 36 3.33 -6.98 5.61
CA SER A 36 2.12 -7.72 5.24
C SER A 36 0.81 -7.06 5.69
N CYS A 37 0.84 -5.77 6.04
CA CYS A 37 -0.36 -5.02 6.40
C CYS A 37 -1.15 -4.64 5.14
N PRO A 38 -2.49 -4.58 5.21
CA PRO A 38 -3.33 -4.20 4.09
C PRO A 38 -2.98 -2.83 3.52
N MET A 39 -3.03 -2.71 2.19
CA MET A 39 -2.80 -1.50 1.44
C MET A 39 -3.96 -1.18 0.50
N VAL A 40 -4.07 0.10 0.15
CA VAL A 40 -5.01 0.62 -0.84
C VAL A 40 -4.26 1.31 -1.96
N LEU A 41 -4.75 1.13 -3.19
CA LEU A 41 -4.30 1.91 -4.34
C LEU A 41 -4.90 3.32 -4.28
N VAL A 42 -4.04 4.31 -4.12
CA VAL A 42 -4.38 5.72 -4.21
C VAL A 42 -4.07 6.21 -5.62
N ARG A 43 -5.14 6.48 -6.37
CA ARG A 43 -5.04 7.14 -7.67
C ARG A 43 -5.18 8.63 -7.46
N VAL A 44 -4.20 9.39 -7.95
CA VAL A 44 -4.24 10.85 -7.85
C VAL A 44 -4.87 11.39 -9.14
N GLN A 45 -5.80 12.35 -9.02
CA GLN A 45 -6.33 13.04 -10.20
C GLN A 45 -5.22 13.92 -10.81
N GLY A 46 -5.11 13.93 -12.14
CA GLY A 46 -4.10 14.69 -12.89
C GLY A 46 -2.84 13.88 -13.23
N ASN A 47 -1.72 14.56 -13.45
CA ASN A 47 -0.45 13.97 -13.94
C ASN A 47 0.42 13.35 -12.83
N ARG A 48 -0.19 12.93 -11.71
CA ARG A 48 0.52 12.37 -10.56
C ARG A 48 0.44 10.85 -10.58
N GLU A 49 1.59 10.20 -10.38
CA GLU A 49 1.70 8.74 -10.37
C GLU A 49 0.85 8.10 -9.25
N ALA A 50 0.23 6.96 -9.57
CA ALA A 50 -0.49 6.17 -8.58
C ALA A 50 0.49 5.55 -7.57
N HIS A 51 0.04 5.43 -6.33
CA HIS A 51 0.84 4.88 -5.24
C HIS A 51 -0.02 4.06 -4.28
N PHE A 52 0.61 3.16 -3.55
CA PHE A 52 -0.02 2.43 -2.46
C PHE A 52 0.21 3.15 -1.12
N LEU A 53 -0.81 3.16 -0.28
CA LEU A 53 -0.72 3.50 1.14
C LEU A 53 -1.33 2.36 1.96
N HIS A 54 -0.92 2.21 3.20
CA HIS A 54 -1.57 1.27 4.11
C HIS A 54 -2.97 1.77 4.45
N ASP A 55 -3.88 0.80 4.59
CA ASP A 55 -5.21 1.06 5.10
C ASP A 55 -5.14 1.35 6.61
N ILE A 56 -5.30 2.63 6.98
CA ILE A 56 -5.22 3.08 8.38
C ILE A 56 -6.35 2.45 9.21
N ALA A 57 -7.52 2.18 8.62
CA ALA A 57 -8.63 1.58 9.35
C ALA A 57 -8.35 0.11 9.73
N MET A 58 -7.51 -0.57 8.95
CA MET A 58 -7.11 -1.97 9.17
C MET A 58 -5.77 -2.10 9.89
N LEU A 59 -5.05 -0.99 10.04
CA LEU A 59 -3.81 -0.89 10.80
C LEU A 59 -4.13 -0.93 12.29
N VAL A 60 -4.19 -2.14 12.85
CA VAL A 60 -4.24 -2.32 14.30
C VAL A 60 -2.93 -1.78 14.87
N SER A 61 -3.00 -0.86 15.84
CA SER A 61 -1.87 -0.26 16.55
C SER A 61 -1.08 -1.31 17.35
N GLY A 62 -0.37 -2.19 16.66
CA GLY A 62 0.70 -3.03 17.21
C GLY A 62 2.08 -2.48 16.83
N ASP A 63 3.14 -3.16 17.27
CA ASP A 63 4.53 -2.88 16.89
C ASP A 63 4.79 -3.24 15.41
N ILE A 64 4.09 -2.59 14.49
CA ILE A 64 4.35 -2.72 13.07
C ILE A 64 5.66 -2.02 12.77
N VAL A 65 6.66 -2.79 12.36
CA VAL A 65 7.95 -2.30 11.88
C VAL A 65 7.85 -2.28 10.36
N CYS A 66 7.63 -1.10 9.78
CA CYS A 66 7.53 -0.92 8.34
C CYS A 66 8.30 0.34 7.93
N PRO A 67 9.21 0.28 6.94
CA PRO A 67 9.95 1.45 6.46
C PRO A 67 9.02 2.52 5.85
N ASN A 68 7.80 2.12 5.47
CA ASN A 68 6.79 2.96 4.87
C ASN A 68 5.81 3.57 5.90
N ILE A 69 6.00 3.31 7.20
CA ILE A 69 5.23 3.93 8.28
C ILE A 69 6.20 4.65 9.22
N GLU A 70 6.10 5.98 9.31
CA GLU A 70 6.84 6.75 10.30
C GLU A 70 6.13 6.66 11.65
N ARG A 71 6.86 6.15 12.65
CA ARG A 71 6.48 6.24 14.06
C ARG A 71 6.67 7.70 14.50
N VAL A 72 5.62 8.30 15.05
CA VAL A 72 5.64 9.64 15.65
C VAL A 72 5.87 9.47 17.14
#